data_AF-A0A0D0NI11-F1
#
_entry.id   AF-A0A0D0NI11-F1
#
_cell.length_a   1.000
_cell.length_b   1.000
_cell.length_c   1.000
_cell.angle_alpha   90.00
_cell.angle_beta   90.00
_cell.angle_gamma   90.00
#
_symmetry.space_group_name_H-M   'P 1'
#
loop_
_entity.id
_entity.type
_entity.pdbx_description
1 polymer ?
#
loop_
_entity_poly.entity_id
_entity_poly.type
_entity_poly.pdbx_seq_one_letter_code
_entity_poly.pdbx_strand_id
1 'polypeptide(L)' 'MNMPEYVFTPDLPVTLPVVGTAQRFPVGRVFCVGRNYPWPDTQGQNRQPPVFFMKPASSVVDAV' A
#
# COMPACT_ATOMS: atom_id res chain seq x y z
N MET A 1 26.27 -9.74 -10.19
CA MET A 1 24.89 -10.26 -10.02
C MET A 1 24.23 -10.23 -11.38
N ASN A 2 23.96 -11.40 -11.96
CA ASN A 2 23.29 -11.46 -13.25
C ASN A 2 21.83 -11.04 -13.05
N MET A 3 21.36 -10.09 -13.87
CA MET A 3 19.95 -9.73 -13.88
C MET A 3 19.16 -10.92 -14.41
N PRO A 4 18.03 -11.31 -13.80
CA PRO A 4 17.22 -12.42 -14.29
C PRO A 4 16.76 -12.16 -15.73
N GLU A 5 16.76 -13.22 -16.53
CA GLU A 5 16.18 -13.22 -17.87
C GLU A 5 14.66 -13.43 -17.74
N TYR A 6 13.88 -12.52 -18.32
CA TYR A 6 12.42 -12.59 -18.30
C TYR A 6 11.89 -12.89 -19.69
N VAL A 7 10.79 -13.63 -19.76
CA VAL A 7 10.10 -13.94 -21.03
C VAL A 7 9.44 -12.71 -21.68
N PHE A 8 9.24 -11.64 -20.92
CA PHE A 8 8.87 -10.29 -21.36
C PHE A 8 9.42 -9.25 -20.37
N THR A 9 9.51 -7.98 -20.79
CA THR A 9 9.97 -6.90 -19.90
C THR A 9 9.02 -6.74 -18.70
N PRO A 10 9.51 -6.84 -17.45
CA PRO A 10 8.67 -6.63 -16.28
C PRO A 10 8.30 -5.15 -16.11
N ASP A 11 7.15 -4.90 -15.48
CA ASP A 11 6.77 -3.54 -15.10
C ASP A 11 7.79 -2.92 -14.14
N LEU A 12 8.02 -1.62 -14.30
CA LEU A 12 8.81 -0.86 -13.33
C LEU A 12 8.10 -0.85 -11.97
N PRO A 13 8.83 -0.89 -10.85
CA PRO A 13 8.22 -0.75 -9.52
C PRO A 13 7.40 0.54 -9.43
N VAL A 14 6.21 0.46 -8.85
CA VAL A 14 5.46 1.66 -8.47
C VAL A 14 6.23 2.42 -7.41
N THR A 15 6.32 3.74 -7.57
CA THR A 15 7.05 4.59 -6.64
C THR A 15 6.24 5.80 -6.21
N LEU A 16 6.51 6.28 -4.99
CA LEU A 16 5.94 7.52 -4.46
C LEU A 16 7.00 8.62 -4.35
N PRO A 17 6.63 9.90 -4.50
CA PRO A 17 7.55 11.02 -4.26
C PRO A 17 7.96 11.09 -2.79
N VAL A 18 9.18 11.56 -2.54
CA VAL A 18 9.68 11.88 -1.20
C VAL A 18 9.88 13.39 -1.10
N VAL A 19 9.25 14.03 -0.12
CA VAL A 19 9.31 15.49 0.04
C VAL A 19 10.75 15.96 0.25
N GLY A 20 11.16 17.01 -0.47
CA GLY A 20 12.48 17.64 -0.33
C GLY A 20 13.60 16.95 -1.13
N THR A 21 13.30 15.98 -1.98
CA THR A 21 14.30 15.28 -2.81
C THR A 21 13.71 14.82 -4.14
N ALA A 22 14.58 14.57 -5.12
CA ALA A 22 14.22 13.92 -6.38
C ALA A 22 14.17 12.38 -6.27
N GLN A 23 14.61 11.81 -5.14
CA GLN A 23 14.53 10.38 -4.87
C GLN A 23 13.08 9.91 -4.70
N ARG A 24 12.84 8.64 -4.99
CA ARG A 24 11.52 7.99 -5.01
C ARG A 24 11.49 6.79 -4.07
N PHE A 25 10.38 6.56 -3.39
CA PHE A 25 10.18 5.40 -2.51
C PHE A 25 9.54 4.24 -3.29
N PRO A 26 10.18 3.07 -3.44
CA PRO A 26 9.59 1.92 -4.13
C PRO A 26 8.56 1.22 -3.25
N VAL A 27 7.33 1.10 -3.75
CA VAL A 27 6.21 0.48 -3.04
C VAL A 27 6.32 -1.05 -3.12
N GLY A 28 6.36 -1.72 -1.97
CA GLY A 28 6.42 -3.18 -1.88
C GLY A 28 5.03 -3.84 -1.82
N ARG A 29 4.38 -3.79 -0.66
CA ARG A 29 3.02 -4.31 -0.44
C ARG A 29 2.17 -3.25 0.26
N VAL A 30 0.88 -3.20 -0.07
CA VAL A 30 -0.08 -2.28 0.54
C VAL A 30 -0.98 -3.05 1.49
N PHE A 31 -0.85 -2.80 2.78
CA PHE A 31 -1.73 -3.32 3.82
C PHE A 31 -2.73 -2.24 4.23
N CYS A 32 -3.99 -2.60 4.30
CA CYS A 32 -5.08 -1.72 4.68
C CYS A 32 -5.77 -2.27 5.93
N VAL A 33 -6.13 -1.38 6.85
CA VAL A 33 -6.92 -1.72 8.04
C VAL A 33 -8.36 -1.23 7.86
N GLY A 34 -9.33 -2.13 8.01
CA GLY A 34 -10.75 -1.83 7.96
C GLY A 34 -11.28 -1.35 9.32
N ARG A 35 -12.22 -0.40 9.29
CA ARG A 35 -12.94 0.11 10.48
C ARG A 35 -12.02 0.51 11.65
N ASN A 36 -10.93 1.23 11.36
CA ASN A 36 -9.94 1.64 12.37
C ASN A 36 -10.27 2.94 13.13
N TYR A 37 -11.49 3.45 12.99
CA TYR A 37 -12.00 4.64 13.68
C TYR A 37 -13.32 4.32 14.38
N PRO A 38 -13.68 5.05 15.46
CA PRO A 38 -14.95 4.84 16.15
C PRO A 38 -16.13 4.95 15.18
N TRP A 39 -17.00 3.95 15.19
CA TRP A 39 -18.20 3.93 14.36
C TRP A 39 -19.45 4.09 15.23
N PRO A 40 -20.50 4.80 14.78
CA PRO A 40 -21.67 5.08 15.61
C PRO A 40 -22.35 3.83 16.20
N ASP A 41 -22.32 2.70 15.47
CA ASP A 41 -22.92 1.43 15.92
C ASP A 41 -22.06 0.67 16.95
N THR A 42 -20.80 1.06 17.16
CA THR A 42 -19.86 0.37 18.06
C THR A 42 -19.79 0.95 19.47
N GLN A 43 -20.59 1.97 19.80
CA GLN A 43 -20.56 2.60 21.11
C GLN A 43 -20.98 1.59 22.20
N GLY A 44 -20.13 1.42 23.22
CA GLY A 44 -20.38 0.46 24.31
C GLY A 44 -20.02 -1.00 23.97
N GLN A 45 -19.52 -1.28 22.76
CA GLN A 45 -19.00 -2.60 22.39
C GLN A 45 -17.50 -2.71 22.70
N ASN A 46 -17.04 -3.91 23.03
CA ASN A 46 -15.61 -4.19 23.14
C ASN A 46 -14.93 -4.06 21.78
N ARG A 47 -13.69 -3.56 21.79
CA ARG A 47 -12.87 -3.42 20.59
C ARG A 47 -12.69 -4.79 19.92
N GLN A 48 -13.09 -4.88 18.67
CA GLN A 48 -12.89 -6.07 17.85
C GLN A 48 -11.46 -6.10 17.28
N PRO A 49 -10.88 -7.29 17.02
CA PRO A 49 -9.63 -7.39 16.27
C PRO A 49 -9.72 -6.66 14.92
N PRO A 50 -8.62 -6.01 14.47
CA PRO A 50 -8.61 -5.29 13.20
C PRO A 50 -8.81 -6.24 12.02
N VAL A 51 -9.57 -5.78 11.04
CA VAL A 51 -9.67 -6.45 9.73
C VAL A 51 -8.55 -5.92 8.85
N PHE A 52 -7.71 -6.81 8.32
CA PHE A 52 -6.69 -6.46 7.33
C PHE A 52 -7.10 -6.93 5.94
N PHE A 53 -6.84 -6.11 4.94
CA PHE A 53 -6.94 -6.46 3.53
C PHE A 53 -5.78 -5.83 2.75
N MET A 54 -5.60 -6.23 1.50
CA MET A 54 -4.46 -5.79 0.70
C MET A 54 -4.91 -5.17 -0.62
N LYS A 55 -4.06 -4.30 -1.15
CA LYS A 55 -4.12 -3.84 -2.55
C LYS A 55 -2.78 -4.18 -3.23
N PRO A 56 -2.78 -4.46 -4.54
CA PRO A 56 -1.52 -4.58 -5.27
C PRO A 56 -0.80 -3.22 -5.28
N ALA A 57 0.53 -3.22 -5.37
CA ALA A 57 1.33 -1.99 -5.45
C ALA A 57 0.91 -1.11 -6.65
N SER A 58 0.46 -1.73 -7.74
CA SER A 58 -0.10 -1.06 -8.93
C SER A 58 -1.35 -0.24 -8.68
N SER A 59 -2.03 -0.40 -7.54
CA SER A 59 -3.17 0.45 -7.15
C SER A 59 -2.77 1.75 -6.46
N VAL A 60 -1.48 1.96 -6.16
CA VAL A 60 -0.98 3.20 -5.57
C VAL A 60 -0.70 4.20 -6.70
N VAL A 61 -1.35 5.34 -6.63
CA VAL A 61 -1.19 6.46 -7.58
C VAL A 61 -1.02 7.75 -6.78
N ASP A 62 -0.48 8.79 -7.43
CA ASP A 62 -0.41 10.12 -6.81
C ASP A 62 -1.83 10.61 -6.48
N ALA A 63 -1.98 11.16 -5.27
CA ALA A 63 -3.24 11.77 -4.86
C ALA A 63 -3.45 13.05 -5.69
N VAL A 64 -4.58 13.10 -6.41
CA VAL A 64 -5.07 14.27 -7.14
C VAL A 64 -5.90 15.15 -6.22
#